data_AF-A0A351BY55-F1
#
_entry.id   AF-A0A351BY55-F1
#
_cell.length_a   1.000
_cell.length_b   1.000
_cell.length_c   1.000
_cell.angle_alpha   90.00
_cell.angle_beta   90.00
_cell.angle_gamma   90.00
#
_symmetry.space_group_name_H-M   'P 1'
#
loop_
_entity.id
_entity.type
_entity.pdbx_description
1 polymer ?
#
loop_
_entity_poly.entity_id
_entity_poly.type
_entity_poly.pdbx_seq_one_letter_code
_entity_poly.pdbx_strand_id
1 'polypeptide(L)' 'MNFDPRKRFSDRVENYVKYRPHYPEELLDFMKAECGLDQSSVIADIGSGTGISSELFLKNG' A
#
# COMPACT_ATOMS: atom_id res chain seq x y z
N MET A 1 1.38 8.28 33.01
CA MET A 1 2.09 7.53 31.95
C MET A 1 2.23 8.44 30.74
N ASN A 2 3.43 8.58 30.19
CA ASN A 2 3.69 9.47 29.05
C ASN A 2 3.41 8.70 27.75
N PHE A 3 2.33 9.04 27.04
CA PHE A 3 1.98 8.43 25.75
C PHE A 3 2.82 9.07 24.65
N ASP A 4 3.72 8.30 24.04
CA ASP A 4 4.44 8.71 22.82
C ASP A 4 3.74 8.11 21.60
N PRO A 5 2.93 8.87 20.84
CA PRO A 5 2.20 8.35 19.69
C PRO A 5 3.11 7.73 18.62
N ARG A 6 4.40 8.11 18.56
CA ARG A 6 5.37 7.54 17.62
C ARG A 6 5.71 6.09 17.94
N LYS A 7 5.60 5.69 19.22
CA LYS A 7 5.93 4.33 19.69
C LYS A 7 4.77 3.36 19.62
N ARG A 8 3.56 3.82 19.27
CA ARG A 8 2.33 3.03 19.25
C ARG A 8 2.41 1.77 18.37
N PHE A 9 3.29 1.78 17.36
CA PHE A 9 3.39 0.71 16.36
C PHE A 9 4.77 0.03 16.32
N SER A 10 5.69 0.40 17.22
CA SER A 10 7.07 -0.09 17.19
C SER A 10 7.19 -1.58 17.54
N ASP A 11 6.23 -2.13 18.28
CA ASP A 11 6.16 -3.53 18.73
C ASP A 11 5.58 -4.49 17.67
N ARG A 12 5.00 -3.97 16.57
CA ARG A 12 4.29 -4.78 15.57
C ARG A 12 5.07 -5.04 14.29
N VAL A 13 6.29 -4.51 14.19
CA VAL A 13 7.10 -4.57 12.95
C VAL A 13 7.30 -6.01 12.47
N GLU A 14 7.69 -6.93 13.37
CA GLU A 14 7.89 -8.34 13.01
C GLU A 14 6.63 -8.99 12.44
N ASN A 15 5.47 -8.69 13.03
CA ASN A 15 4.19 -9.21 12.55
C ASN A 15 3.82 -8.63 11.17
N TYR A 16 4.06 -7.35 10.94
CA TYR A 16 3.84 -6.73 9.62
C TYR A 16 4.72 -7.36 8.54
N VAL A 17 5.99 -7.65 8.83
CA VAL A 17 6.88 -8.31 7.87
C VAL A 17 6.38 -9.71 7.54
N LYS A 18 5.92 -10.47 8.53
CA LYS A 18 5.53 -11.88 8.35
C LYS A 18 4.16 -12.07 7.71
N TYR A 19 3.20 -11.19 8.00
CA TYR A 19 1.79 -11.38 7.65
C TYR A 19 1.22 -10.33 6.71
N ARG A 20 2.04 -9.42 6.18
CA ARG A 20 1.62 -8.45 5.16
C ARG A 20 2.24 -8.80 3.80
N PRO A 21 1.65 -9.74 3.06
CA PRO A 21 2.07 -10.03 1.69
C PRO A 21 1.91 -8.78 0.81
N HIS A 22 2.64 -8.76 -0.31
CA HIS A 22 2.50 -7.70 -1.31
C HIS A 22 1.20 -7.87 -2.09
N TYR A 23 0.77 -6.79 -2.75
CA TYR A 23 -0.39 -6.85 -3.63
C TYR A 23 -0.07 -7.65 -4.90
N PRO A 24 -0.99 -8.52 -5.35
CA PRO A 24 -0.83 -9.26 -6.60
C PRO A 24 -0.93 -8.31 -7.81
N GLU A 25 -0.29 -8.66 -8.92
CA GLU A 25 -0.38 -7.87 -10.16
C GLU A 25 -1.80 -7.85 -10.73
N GLU A 26 -2.56 -8.92 -10.50
CA GLU A 26 -3.96 -9.08 -10.90
C GLU A 26 -4.88 -8.01 -10.30
N LEU A 27 -4.46 -7.32 -9.23
CA LEU A 27 -5.15 -6.15 -8.72
C LEU A 27 -5.23 -5.04 -9.76
N LEU A 28 -4.19 -4.85 -10.58
CA LEU A 28 -4.17 -3.82 -11.62
C LEU A 28 -5.20 -4.12 -12.69
N ASP A 29 -5.36 -5.38 -13.08
CA ASP A 29 -6.35 -5.78 -14.08
C ASP A 29 -7.77 -5.59 -13.57
N PHE A 30 -8.01 -5.92 -12.29
CA PHE A 30 -9.27 -5.59 -11.63
C PHE A 30 -9.53 -4.07 -11.64
N MET A 31 -8.53 -3.24 -11.32
CA MET A 31 -8.70 -1.79 -11.32
C MET A 31 -8.88 -1.19 -12.72
N LYS A 32 -8.24 -1.74 -13.75
CA LYS A 32 -8.49 -1.37 -15.15
C LYS A 32 -9.95 -1.67 -15.53
N ALA A 33 -10.43 -2.87 -15.19
CA ALA A 33 -11.77 -3.31 -15.54
C ALA A 33 -12.87 -2.54 -14.78
N GLU A 34 -12.73 -2.40 -13.46
CA GLU A 34 -13.79 -1.90 -12.59
C GLU A 34 -13.70 -0.39 -12.30
N CYS A 35 -12.50 0.18 -12.37
CA CYS A 35 -12.27 1.59 -12.04
C CYS A 35 -11.81 2.43 -13.25
N GLY A 36 -11.61 1.80 -14.41
CA GLY A 36 -11.10 2.48 -15.60
C GLY A 36 -9.67 2.98 -15.44
N LEU A 37 -8.86 2.31 -14.61
CA LEU A 37 -7.46 2.67 -14.41
C LEU A 37 -6.70 2.62 -15.74
N ASP A 38 -6.00 3.71 -16.08
CA ASP A 38 -5.16 3.82 -17.26
C ASP A 38 -3.88 4.62 -16.98
N GLN A 39 -3.03 4.77 -17.99
CA GLN A 39 -1.75 5.48 -17.90
C GLN A 39 -1.89 7.00 -17.70
N SER A 40 -3.07 7.57 -17.92
CA SER A 40 -3.36 8.99 -17.67
C SER A 40 -3.91 9.25 -16.26
N SER A 41 -4.17 8.18 -15.51
CA SER A 41 -4.78 8.24 -14.19
C SER A 41 -3.83 8.84 -13.16
N VAL A 42 -4.33 9.83 -12.40
CA VAL A 42 -3.60 10.41 -11.26
C VAL A 42 -4.09 9.73 -9.97
N ILE A 43 -3.17 9.08 -9.26
CA ILE A 43 -3.49 8.24 -8.09
C ILE A 43 -3.06 8.94 -6.80
N ALA A 44 -3.92 8.85 -5.77
CA ALA A 44 -3.60 9.24 -4.40
C ALA A 44 -3.65 8.02 -3.47
N ASP A 45 -2.51 7.61 -2.90
CA ASP A 45 -2.40 6.51 -1.93
C ASP A 45 -2.50 7.04 -0.49
N ILE A 46 -3.71 7.09 0.05
CA ILE A 46 -4.00 7.68 1.37
C ILE A 46 -3.66 6.66 2.47
N GLY A 47 -2.72 7.03 3.35
CA GLY A 47 -2.27 6.14 4.42
C GLY A 47 -1.33 5.03 3.94
N SER A 48 -0.54 5.32 2.89
CA SER A 48 0.34 4.37 2.19
C SER A 48 1.38 3.65 3.07
N GLY A 49 1.65 4.15 4.27
CA GLY A 49 2.58 3.53 5.21
C GLY A 49 3.97 3.41 4.61
N THR A 50 4.44 2.18 4.37
CA THR A 50 5.75 1.93 3.74
C THR A 50 5.71 1.97 2.21
N GLY A 51 4.56 2.23 1.58
CA GLY A 51 4.45 2.38 0.12
C GLY A 51 4.30 1.08 -0.69
N ILE A 52 3.99 -0.08 -0.07
CA ILE A 52 3.81 -1.36 -0.80
C ILE A 52 2.73 -1.27 -1.89
N SER A 53 1.64 -0.54 -1.63
CA SER A 53 0.58 -0.30 -2.62
C SER A 53 1.11 0.58 -3.76
N SER A 54 1.64 1.77 -3.42
CA SER A 54 2.24 2.70 -4.37
C SER A 54 3.28 2.05 -5.31
N GLU A 55 4.13 1.17 -4.80
CA GLU A 55 5.17 0.49 -5.60
C GLU A 55 4.58 -0.32 -6.77
N LEU A 56 3.44 -0.98 -6.57
CA LEU A 56 2.78 -1.76 -7.63
C LEU A 56 2.38 -0.88 -8.81
N PHE A 57 1.80 0.29 -8.53
CA PHE A 57 1.40 1.25 -9.56
C PHE A 57 2.62 1.85 -10.26
N LEU A 58 3.64 2.29 -9.51
CA LEU A 58 4.87 2.87 -10.06
C LEU A 58 5.65 1.91 -10.99
N LYS A 59 5.56 0.61 -10.76
CA LYS A 59 6.19 -0.40 -11.63
C LYS A 59 5.42 -0.65 -12.93
N ASN A 60 4.17 -0.23 -13.01
CA ASN A 60 3.24 -0.60 -14.07
C ASN A 60 2.61 0.63 -14.78
N GLY A 61 3.13 1.83 -14.54
CA GLY A 61 2.75 3.08 -15.21
C GLY A 61 3.61 4.25 -14.77
#